data_AF-A0A268U7J9-F1
#
_entry.id   AF-A0A268U7J9-F1
#
_cell.length_a   1.000
_cell.length_b   1.000
_cell.length_c   1.000
_cell.angle_alpha   90.00
_cell.angle_beta   90.00
_cell.angle_gamma   90.00
#
_symmetry.space_group_name_H-M   'P 1'
#
loop_
_entity.id
_entity.type
_entity.pdbx_description
1 polymer ?
#
loop_
_entity_poly.entity_id
_entity_poly.type
_entity_poly.pdbx_seq_one_letter_code
_entity_poly.pdbx_strand_id
1 'polypeptide(L)'
;MVEVFEDIELKKWALMHEVFEGLTGMDIPTPIKHTEAMEYYREAEERALIQAARIFGLNPQIPDEIKIADKRMMVTEALQLMNTENYDWTQIAKPFKEERILRQIRKRQCPNGQNIYLNMKIAEDAFLLSWRDLFGKI
;
A
#
# COMPACT_ATOMS: atom_id res chain seq x y z
N MET A 1 0.76 5.62 -2.24
CA MET A 1 2.17 5.51 -2.70
C MET A 1 2.44 6.03 -4.10
N VAL A 2 1.44 6.14 -4.99
CA VAL A 2 1.62 6.61 -6.38
C VAL A 2 2.47 7.87 -6.50
N GLU A 3 2.23 8.89 -5.67
CA GLU A 3 2.97 10.17 -5.70
C GLU A 3 4.44 10.11 -5.26
N VAL A 4 4.91 8.96 -4.75
CA VAL A 4 6.32 8.74 -4.40
C VAL A 4 7.18 8.61 -5.65
N PHE A 5 6.59 8.12 -6.74
CA PHE A 5 7.31 7.75 -7.95
C PHE A 5 7.08 8.77 -9.06
N GLU A 6 8.04 8.89 -9.99
CA GLU A 6 7.86 9.61 -11.24
C GLU A 6 7.63 8.65 -12.42
N ASP A 7 8.35 7.52 -12.42
CA ASP A 7 8.22 6.45 -13.40
C ASP A 7 6.79 5.87 -13.44
N ILE A 8 6.29 5.66 -14.65
CA ILE A 8 4.90 5.26 -14.87
C ILE A 8 4.63 3.81 -14.45
N GLU A 9 5.60 2.92 -14.64
CA GLU A 9 5.47 1.51 -14.27
C GLU A 9 5.52 1.35 -12.74
N LEU A 10 6.40 2.10 -12.06
CA LEU A 10 6.42 2.19 -10.60
C LEU A 10 5.11 2.79 -10.04
N LYS A 11 4.55 3.81 -10.69
CA LYS A 11 3.23 4.36 -10.29
C LYS A 11 2.12 3.32 -10.38
N LYS A 12 2.09 2.54 -11.48
CA LYS A 12 1.14 1.45 -11.68
C LYS A 12 1.28 0.39 -10.60
N TRP A 13 2.51 -0.10 -10.36
CA TRP A 13 2.78 -1.05 -9.29
C TRP A 13 2.39 -0.51 -7.91
N ALA A 14 2.71 0.75 -7.61
CA ALA A 14 2.36 1.39 -6.35
C ALA A 14 0.85 1.47 -6.10
N LEU A 15 0.02 1.40 -7.16
CA LEU A 15 -1.44 1.34 -7.04
C LEU A 15 -1.96 -0.10 -6.89
N MET A 16 -1.30 -1.09 -7.48
CA MET A 16 -1.84 -2.45 -7.61
C MET A 16 -1.13 -3.55 -6.81
N HIS A 17 0.01 -3.27 -6.16
CA HIS A 17 0.78 -4.29 -5.44
C HIS A 17 0.00 -5.00 -4.32
N GLU A 18 -1.09 -4.43 -3.82
CA GLU A 18 -2.03 -5.06 -2.85
C GLU A 18 -3.32 -5.60 -3.50
N VAL A 19 -3.33 -5.85 -4.82
CA VAL A 19 -4.54 -6.31 -5.53
C VAL A 19 -5.08 -7.64 -4.98
N PHE A 20 -4.20 -8.51 -4.47
CA PHE A 20 -4.61 -9.78 -3.88
C PHE A 20 -5.46 -9.59 -2.62
N GLU A 21 -5.13 -8.60 -1.79
CA GLU A 21 -5.93 -8.25 -0.61
C GLU A 21 -7.31 -7.72 -1.02
N GLY A 22 -7.37 -6.93 -2.09
CA GLY A 22 -8.63 -6.45 -2.67
C GLY A 22 -9.53 -7.58 -3.22
N LEU A 23 -8.93 -8.66 -3.73
CA LEU A 23 -9.67 -9.84 -4.24
C LEU A 23 -10.14 -10.77 -3.12
N THR A 24 -9.38 -10.87 -2.04
CA THR A 24 -9.67 -11.74 -0.89
C THR A 24 -10.48 -11.04 0.21
N GLY A 25 -10.48 -9.71 0.22
CA GLY A 25 -11.04 -8.89 1.28
C GLY A 25 -10.24 -8.94 2.58
N MET A 26 -8.97 -9.36 2.55
CA MET A 26 -8.17 -9.65 3.73
C MET A 26 -6.73 -9.12 3.59
N ASP A 27 -6.40 -8.15 4.44
CA ASP A 27 -5.03 -7.72 4.74
C ASP A 27 -4.50 -8.55 5.93
N ILE A 28 -3.33 -9.17 5.76
CA ILE A 28 -2.71 -10.02 6.76
C ILE A 28 -1.42 -9.39 7.29
N PRO A 29 -1.35 -9.06 8.60
CA PRO A 29 -0.15 -8.50 9.19
C PRO A 29 1.10 -9.36 8.96
N THR A 30 2.20 -8.68 8.61
CA THR A 30 3.50 -9.30 8.28
C THR A 30 3.95 -10.41 9.25
N PRO A 31 3.84 -10.27 10.59
CA PRO A 31 4.26 -11.33 11.52
C PRO A 31 3.46 -12.64 11.37
N ILE A 32 2.17 -12.55 11.00
CA ILE A 32 1.31 -13.72 10.78
C ILE A 32 1.57 -14.30 9.39
N LYS A 33 1.68 -13.43 8.37
CA LYS A 33 1.89 -13.79 6.97
C LYS A 33 3.14 -14.65 6.73
N HIS A 34 4.18 -14.50 7.56
CA HIS A 34 5.43 -15.26 7.45
C HIS A 34 5.48 -16.55 8.27
N THR A 35 4.38 -16.95 8.93
CA THR A 35 4.31 -18.27 9.57
C THR A 35 4.25 -19.41 8.53
N GLU A 36 4.61 -20.63 8.93
CA GLU A 36 4.55 -21.81 8.05
C GLU A 36 3.13 -22.09 7.56
N ALA A 37 2.12 -21.89 8.41
CA ALA A 37 0.70 -22.09 8.07
C ALA A 37 0.22 -21.20 6.90
N MET A 38 0.94 -20.13 6.57
CA MET A 38 0.59 -19.16 5.53
C MET A 38 1.34 -19.36 4.22
N GLU A 39 2.06 -20.48 4.04
CA GLU A 39 2.79 -20.79 2.79
C GLU A 39 1.89 -20.71 1.55
N TYR A 40 0.76 -21.42 1.55
CA TYR A 40 -0.17 -21.41 0.42
C TYR A 40 -0.80 -20.04 0.16
N TYR A 41 -0.96 -19.21 1.19
CA TYR A 41 -1.44 -17.84 1.03
C TYR A 41 -0.40 -16.99 0.28
N ARG A 42 0.88 -17.08 0.68
CA ARG A 42 1.98 -16.36 0.00
C ARG A 42 2.14 -16.82 -1.45
N GLU A 43 2.02 -18.12 -1.72
CA GLU A 43 2.03 -18.63 -3.11
C GLU A 43 0.85 -18.10 -3.93
N ALA A 44 -0.35 -18.07 -3.35
CA ALA A 44 -1.54 -17.57 -4.03
C ALA A 44 -1.41 -16.07 -4.34
N GLU A 45 -0.89 -15.29 -3.40
CA GLU A 45 -0.59 -13.87 -3.57
C GLU A 45 0.42 -13.64 -4.69
N GLU A 46 1.55 -14.36 -4.70
CA GLU A 46 2.57 -14.24 -5.74
C GLU A 46 1.99 -14.56 -7.13
N ARG A 47 1.23 -15.64 -7.25
CA ARG A 47 0.57 -16.01 -8.51
C ARG A 47 -0.45 -14.96 -8.96
N ALA A 48 -1.20 -14.38 -8.03
CA ALA A 48 -2.17 -13.33 -8.33
C ALA A 48 -1.48 -12.07 -8.84
N LEU A 49 -0.36 -11.65 -8.22
CA LEU A 49 0.41 -10.49 -8.65
C LEU A 49 1.03 -10.69 -10.03
N ILE A 50 1.60 -11.88 -10.30
CA ILE A 50 2.13 -12.24 -11.63
C ILE A 50 1.01 -12.18 -12.67
N GLN A 51 -0.17 -12.71 -12.35
CA GLN A 51 -1.30 -12.71 -13.28
C GLN A 51 -1.84 -11.29 -13.51
N ALA A 52 -1.96 -10.48 -12.46
CA ALA A 52 -2.38 -9.09 -12.57
C ALA A 52 -1.40 -8.28 -13.43
N ALA A 53 -0.09 -8.45 -13.21
CA ALA A 53 0.94 -7.81 -14.01
C ALA A 53 0.79 -8.16 -15.51
N ARG A 54 0.55 -9.44 -15.84
CA ARG A 54 0.29 -9.87 -17.22
C ARG A 54 -0.97 -9.25 -17.81
N ILE A 55 -2.07 -9.19 -17.06
CA ILE A 55 -3.34 -8.59 -17.51
C ILE A 55 -3.15 -7.11 -17.83
N PHE A 56 -2.39 -6.39 -17.01
CA PHE A 56 -2.21 -4.94 -17.14
C PHE A 56 -0.93 -4.53 -17.88
N GLY A 57 -0.22 -5.49 -18.48
CA GLY A 57 0.96 -5.24 -19.30
C GLY A 57 2.16 -4.68 -18.55
N LEU A 58 2.35 -5.09 -17.29
CA LEU A 58 3.54 -4.76 -16.47
C LEU A 58 4.58 -5.88 -16.52
N ASN A 59 5.82 -5.57 -16.13
CA ASN A 59 6.80 -6.60 -15.83
C ASN A 59 6.27 -7.50 -14.69
N PRO A 60 6.19 -8.84 -14.84
CA PRO A 60 5.69 -9.73 -13.80
C PRO A 60 6.50 -9.74 -12.50
N GLN A 61 7.75 -9.29 -12.54
CA GLN A 61 8.55 -9.12 -11.33
C GLN A 61 8.27 -7.75 -10.71
N ILE A 62 7.75 -7.73 -9.49
CA ILE A 62 7.57 -6.49 -8.73
C ILE A 62 8.95 -5.83 -8.48
N PRO A 63 9.10 -4.53 -8.82
CA PRO A 63 10.34 -3.81 -8.56
C PRO A 63 10.66 -3.66 -7.07
N ASP A 64 11.93 -3.73 -6.70
CA ASP A 64 12.36 -3.61 -5.30
C ASP A 64 12.02 -2.23 -4.70
N GLU A 65 11.96 -1.19 -5.53
CA GLU A 65 11.55 0.15 -5.15
C GLU A 65 10.13 0.17 -4.56
N ILE A 66 9.24 -0.70 -5.04
CA ILE A 66 7.88 -0.83 -4.51
C ILE A 66 7.92 -1.44 -3.12
N LYS A 67 8.65 -2.53 -2.93
CA LYS A 67 8.82 -3.16 -1.61
C LYS A 67 9.46 -2.21 -0.59
N ILE A 68 10.42 -1.40 -1.04
CA ILE A 68 11.07 -0.40 -0.19
C ILE A 68 10.06 0.70 0.16
N ALA A 69 9.33 1.24 -0.81
CA ALA A 69 8.35 2.29 -0.56
C ALA A 69 7.20 1.82 0.33
N ASP A 70 6.73 0.58 0.15
CA ASP A 70 5.69 -0.04 0.97
C ASP A 70 6.10 -0.12 2.45
N LYS A 71 7.27 -0.70 2.74
CA LYS A 71 7.81 -0.73 4.11
C LYS A 71 7.96 0.66 4.72
N ARG A 72 8.42 1.63 3.92
CA ARG A 72 8.52 3.03 4.37
C ARG A 72 7.15 3.63 4.65
N MET A 73 6.14 3.32 3.84
CA MET A 73 4.76 3.77 4.03
C MET A 73 4.19 3.18 5.31
N MET A 74 4.31 1.86 5.50
CA MET A 74 3.88 1.16 6.73
C MET A 74 4.50 1.79 7.98
N VAL A 75 5.82 2.04 8.01
CA VAL A 75 6.47 2.71 9.15
C VAL A 75 5.97 4.14 9.33
N THR A 76 5.74 4.87 8.24
CA THR A 76 5.20 6.24 8.30
C THR A 76 3.80 6.23 8.90
N GLU A 77 2.93 5.31 8.48
CA GLU A 77 1.58 5.16 9.00
C GLU A 77 1.59 4.76 10.48
N ALA A 78 2.43 3.80 10.89
CA ALA A 78 2.56 3.39 12.28
C ALA A 78 2.95 4.58 13.18
N LEU A 79 3.96 5.37 12.79
CA LEU A 79 4.39 6.54 13.55
C LEU A 79 3.37 7.69 13.58
N GLN A 80 2.44 7.76 12.63
CA GLN A 80 1.42 8.82 12.60
C GLN A 80 0.09 8.40 13.22
N LEU A 81 -0.25 7.10 13.19
CA LEU A 81 -1.61 6.62 13.47
C LEU A 81 -1.69 5.63 14.65
N MET A 82 -0.59 5.01 15.05
CA MET A 82 -0.60 3.97 16.10
C MET A 82 0.10 4.44 17.38
N ASN A 83 -0.16 3.75 18.50
CA ASN A 83 0.69 3.88 19.67
C ASN A 83 2.02 3.16 19.38
N THR A 84 3.13 3.89 19.52
CA THR A 84 4.48 3.42 19.20
C THR A 84 5.42 3.37 20.41
N GLU A 85 4.91 3.63 21.62
CA GLU A 85 5.71 3.65 22.86
C GLU A 85 6.45 2.33 23.14
N ASN A 86 5.88 1.20 22.70
CA ASN A 86 6.39 -0.13 22.98
C ASN A 86 7.21 -0.76 21.84
N TYR A 87 7.35 -0.07 20.70
CA TYR A 87 8.06 -0.62 19.54
C TYR A 87 8.66 0.47 18.65
N ASP A 88 9.98 0.40 18.43
CA ASP A 88 10.67 1.29 17.49
C ASP A 88 10.43 0.84 16.04
N TRP A 89 9.48 1.46 15.36
CA TRP A 89 9.18 1.17 13.96
C TRP A 89 10.30 1.56 12.99
N THR A 90 11.20 2.47 13.38
CA THR A 90 12.27 2.96 12.49
C THR A 90 13.37 1.93 12.24
N GLN A 91 13.41 0.87 13.06
CA GLN A 91 14.28 -0.29 12.82
C GLN A 91 13.89 -1.08 11.56
N ILE A 92 12.64 -0.96 11.08
CA ILE A 92 12.15 -1.66 9.88
C ILE A 92 12.50 -0.89 8.62
N ALA A 93 12.23 0.42 8.59
CA ALA A 93 12.49 1.30 7.45
C ALA A 93 12.52 2.77 7.87
N LYS A 94 13.15 3.62 7.06
CA LYS A 94 13.13 5.07 7.27
C LYS A 94 11.78 5.66 6.83
N PRO A 95 11.03 6.38 7.68
CA PRO A 95 9.75 6.95 7.30
C PRO A 95 9.91 8.01 6.19
N PHE A 96 8.81 8.28 5.50
CA PHE A 96 8.69 9.47 4.66
C PHE A 96 8.65 10.72 5.54
N LYS A 97 9.27 11.80 5.06
CA LYS A 97 9.32 13.11 5.74
C LYS A 97 8.60 14.19 4.95
N GLU A 98 8.21 13.88 3.72
CA GLU A 98 7.58 14.78 2.78
C GLU A 98 6.18 15.15 3.26
N GLU A 99 5.94 16.43 3.50
CA GLU A 99 4.66 16.92 4.05
C GLU A 99 3.46 16.53 3.19
N ARG A 100 3.64 16.41 1.87
CA ARG A 100 2.57 15.91 0.97
C ARG A 100 2.11 14.50 1.34
N ILE A 101 3.04 13.62 1.71
CA ILE A 101 2.77 12.23 2.10
C ILE A 101 2.15 12.21 3.50
N LEU A 102 2.77 12.92 4.44
CA LEU A 102 2.28 13.01 5.81
C LEU A 102 0.86 13.59 5.86
N ARG A 103 0.57 14.62 5.05
CA ARG A 103 -0.77 15.20 4.93
C ARG A 103 -1.79 14.20 4.39
N GLN A 104 -1.44 13.30 3.47
CA GLN A 104 -2.37 12.28 2.99
C GLN A 104 -2.69 11.25 4.07
N ILE A 105 -1.68 10.83 4.84
CA ILE A 105 -1.85 9.93 5.98
C ILE A 105 -2.70 10.62 7.06
N ARG A 106 -2.39 11.87 7.40
CA ARG A 106 -3.12 12.67 8.40
C ARG A 106 -4.50 13.14 7.96
N LYS A 107 -4.78 13.27 6.65
CA LYS A 107 -6.15 13.50 6.15
C LYS A 107 -7.09 12.33 6.48
N ARG A 108 -6.55 11.20 6.93
CA ARG A 108 -7.28 10.10 7.58
C ARG A 108 -7.52 10.34 9.09
N GLN A 109 -7.23 11.54 9.62
CA GLN A 109 -7.51 11.99 10.99
C GLN A 109 -8.36 13.29 10.97
N CYS A 110 -9.35 13.39 11.86
CA CYS A 110 -10.18 14.60 11.99
C CYS A 110 -9.45 15.75 12.73
N PRO A 111 -9.93 17.00 12.58
CA PRO A 111 -9.47 18.15 13.37
C PRO A 111 -9.75 18.02 14.89
N ASN A 112 -10.53 17.02 15.31
CA ASN A 112 -11.13 16.93 16.65
C ASN A 112 -10.59 15.74 17.47
N GLY A 113 -9.62 14.97 16.94
CA GLY A 113 -9.06 13.80 17.64
C GLY A 113 -9.94 12.53 17.62
N GLN A 114 -11.07 12.52 16.90
CA GLN A 114 -11.82 11.30 16.61
C GLN A 114 -11.36 10.70 15.27
N ASN A 115 -10.97 9.42 15.28
CA ASN A 115 -10.57 8.69 14.08
C ASN A 115 -11.77 8.53 13.13
N ILE A 116 -11.82 9.31 12.05
CA ILE A 116 -12.63 8.98 10.89
C ILE A 116 -11.65 8.51 9.83
N TYR A 117 -11.59 7.18 9.63
CA TYR A 117 -11.01 6.60 8.42
C TYR A 117 -11.53 7.38 7.22
N LEU A 118 -10.70 7.63 6.20
CA LEU A 118 -11.15 8.22 4.94
C LEU A 118 -12.50 7.57 4.60
N ASN A 119 -13.57 8.36 4.45
CA ASN A 119 -14.87 7.82 4.05
C ASN A 119 -14.59 6.86 2.90
N MET A 120 -15.00 5.60 3.02
CA MET A 120 -14.69 4.55 2.04
C MET A 120 -15.00 5.01 0.62
N LYS A 121 -16.03 5.86 0.46
CA LYS A 121 -16.37 6.47 -0.81
C LYS A 121 -15.28 7.40 -1.37
N ILE A 122 -14.69 8.25 -0.51
CA ILE A 122 -13.59 9.15 -0.91
C ILE A 122 -12.35 8.33 -1.28
N ALA A 123 -12.07 7.25 -0.54
CA ALA A 123 -10.92 6.38 -0.83
C ALA A 123 -11.10 5.66 -2.16
N GLU A 124 -12.29 5.10 -2.39
CA GLU A 124 -12.70 4.49 -3.65
C GLU A 124 -12.58 5.49 -4.81
N ASP A 125 -13.17 6.68 -4.68
CA ASP A 125 -13.15 7.69 -5.75
C ASP A 125 -11.70 8.12 -6.09
N ALA A 126 -10.85 8.31 -5.07
CA ALA A 126 -9.44 8.64 -5.29
C ALA A 126 -8.65 7.50 -5.96
N PHE A 127 -8.93 6.25 -5.58
CA PHE A 127 -8.36 5.06 -6.21
C PHE A 127 -8.79 4.96 -7.68
N LEU A 128 -10.09 5.06 -7.97
CA LEU A 128 -10.64 4.94 -9.32
C LEU A 128 -10.15 6.06 -10.25
N LEU A 129 -9.99 7.28 -9.75
CA LEU A 129 -9.37 8.37 -10.51
C LEU A 129 -7.91 8.03 -10.86
N SER A 130 -7.12 7.62 -9.87
CA SER A 130 -5.72 7.23 -10.09
C SER A 130 -5.60 6.04 -11.04
N TRP A 131 -6.50 5.08 -10.91
CA TRP A 131 -6.59 3.91 -11.79
C TRP A 131 -6.85 4.33 -13.23
N ARG A 132 -7.87 5.17 -13.44
CA ARG A 132 -8.23 5.66 -14.76
C ARG A 132 -7.07 6.39 -15.43
N ASP A 133 -6.35 7.21 -14.65
CA ASP A 133 -5.26 8.02 -15.17
C ASP A 133 -4.03 7.17 -15.54
N LEU A 134 -3.78 6.05 -14.84
CA LEU A 134 -2.64 5.17 -15.08
C LEU A 134 -2.93 4.02 -16.06
N PHE A 135 -4.10 3.39 -15.96
CA PHE A 135 -4.46 2.18 -16.69
C PHE A 135 -5.52 2.42 -17.79
N GLY A 136 -6.15 3.60 -17.81
CA GLY A 136 -7.24 3.90 -18.74
C GLY A 136 -8.62 3.56 -18.18
N LYS A 137 -9.66 3.70 -19.00
CA LYS A 137 -11.05 3.46 -18.58
C LYS A 137 -11.26 1.97 -18.26
N ILE A 138 -11.96 1.71 -17.16
CA ILE A 138 -12.57 0.42 -16.80
C ILE A 138 -13.86 0.25 -17.62
#